data_AF-A0A7C0UYT1-F1
#
_entry.id   AF-A0A7C0UYT1-F1
#
_cell.length_a   1.000
_cell.length_b   1.000
_cell.length_c   1.000
_cell.angle_alpha   90.00
_cell.angle_beta   90.00
_cell.angle_gamma   90.00
#
_symmetry.space_group_name_H-M   'P 1'
#
loop_
_entity.id
_entity.type
_entity.pdbx_description
1 polymer ?
#
loop_
_entity_poly.entity_id
_entity_poly.type
_entity_poly.pdbx_seq_one_letter_code
_entity_poly.pdbx_strand_id
1 'polypeptide(L)'
;MVKKISISLPEDILVALDKAAKDKGTSRSRLIAEALRLHLKEFLKLEEKPRKYPTVLWKLEMEGRIKLRSPKRVGKRVRGEWIIEEI
;
A
#
# COMPACT_ATOMS: atom_id res chain seq x y z
N MET A 1 10.51 1.30 5.47
CA MET A 1 11.11 1.54 6.81
C MET A 1 10.43 0.64 7.82
N VAL A 2 11.18 0.01 8.73
CA VAL A 2 10.65 -0.81 9.82
C VAL A 2 10.92 -0.07 11.13
N LYS A 3 9.92 0.01 12.02
CA LYS A 3 10.08 0.58 13.37
C LYS A 3 10.14 -0.55 14.39
N LYS A 4 11.10 -0.52 15.31
CA LYS A 4 11.17 -1.45 16.44
C LYS A 4 10.15 -1.03 17.51
N ILE A 5 9.41 -1.99 18.04
CA ILE A 5 8.46 -1.80 19.14
C ILE A 5 8.83 -2.81 20.23
N SER A 6 8.79 -2.39 21.49
CA SER A 6 8.92 -3.27 22.65
C SER A 6 7.54 -3.41 23.31
N ILE A 7 7.09 -4.63 23.55
CA ILE A 7 5.75 -4.93 24.10
C ILE A 7 5.93 -6.00 25.19
N SER A 8 5.26 -5.82 26.32
CA SER A 8 5.13 -6.86 27.34
C SER A 8 3.96 -7.77 26.98
N LEU A 9 4.19 -9.08 26.95
CA LEU A 9 3.17 -10.09 26.67
C LEU A 9 3.05 -11.06 27.85
N PRO A 10 1.86 -11.62 28.10
CA PRO A 10 1.70 -12.78 28.96
C PRO A 10 2.62 -13.93 28.54
N GLU A 11 3.17 -14.65 29.53
CA GLU A 11 4.18 -15.69 29.32
C GLU A 11 3.65 -16.86 28.48
N ASP A 12 2.42 -17.28 28.74
CA ASP A 12 1.71 -18.32 27.98
C ASP A 12 1.59 -17.98 26.49
N ILE A 13 1.28 -16.72 26.18
CA ILE A 13 1.22 -16.23 24.79
C ILE A 13 2.60 -16.23 24.16
N LEU A 14 3.64 -15.85 24.90
CA LEU A 14 5.01 -15.83 24.38
C LEU A 14 5.50 -17.25 24.04
N VAL A 15 5.23 -18.22 24.91
CA VAL A 15 5.55 -19.64 24.68
C VAL A 15 4.82 -20.19 23.45
N ALA A 16 3.53 -19.87 23.30
CA ALA A 16 2.75 -20.29 22.13
C ALA A 16 3.29 -19.65 20.84
N LEU A 17 3.66 -18.37 20.88
CA LEU A 17 4.25 -17.64 19.77
C LEU A 17 5.58 -18.26 19.33
N ASP A 18 6.43 -18.64 20.29
CA ASP A 18 7.72 -19.27 20.02
C ASP A 18 7.59 -20.61 19.34
N LYS A 19 6.67 -21.43 19.83
CA LYS A 19 6.36 -22.72 19.22
C LYS A 19 5.87 -22.53 17.78
N ALA A 20 4.91 -21.62 17.57
CA ALA A 20 4.37 -21.33 16.24
C ALA A 20 5.43 -20.79 15.27
N ALA A 21 6.34 -19.93 15.75
CA ALA A 21 7.44 -19.39 14.96
C ALA A 21 8.42 -20.50 14.55
N LYS A 22 8.77 -21.40 15.48
CA LYS A 22 9.64 -22.54 15.23
C LYS A 22 9.02 -23.52 14.23
N ASP A 23 7.76 -23.88 14.41
CA ASP A 23 7.04 -24.84 13.55
C ASP A 23 6.90 -24.31 12.11
N LYS A 24 6.71 -23.00 11.94
CA LYS A 24 6.64 -22.35 10.62
C LYS A 24 8.02 -22.01 10.03
N GLY A 25 9.12 -22.15 10.78
CA GLY A 25 10.44 -21.71 10.35
C GLY A 25 10.54 -20.21 10.09
N THR A 26 9.80 -19.38 10.82
CA THR A 26 9.74 -17.92 10.64
C THR A 26 10.14 -17.18 11.92
N SER A 27 10.53 -15.90 11.80
CA SER A 27 10.82 -15.08 12.98
C SER A 27 9.54 -14.63 13.69
N ARG A 28 9.62 -14.46 15.02
CA ARG A 28 8.54 -13.88 15.85
C ARG A 28 7.97 -12.61 15.23
N SER A 29 8.85 -11.68 14.84
CA SER A 29 8.47 -10.39 14.27
C SER A 29 7.69 -10.53 12.98
N ARG A 30 8.06 -11.49 12.12
CA ARG A 30 7.32 -11.76 10.87
C ARG A 30 5.93 -12.31 11.18
N LEU A 31 5.85 -13.27 12.09
CA LEU A 31 4.58 -13.89 12.48
C LEU A 31 3.63 -12.87 13.12
N ILE A 32 4.13 -12.03 14.02
CA ILE A 32 3.36 -10.92 14.61
C ILE A 32 2.89 -9.94 13.52
N ALA A 33 3.76 -9.56 12.59
CA ALA A 33 3.40 -8.62 11.53
C ALA A 33 2.30 -9.18 10.60
N GLU A 34 2.37 -10.47 10.26
CA GLU A 34 1.33 -11.14 9.46
C GLU A 34 0.00 -11.21 10.23
N ALA A 35 0.02 -11.61 11.50
CA ALA A 35 -1.16 -11.66 12.36
C ALA A 35 -1.81 -10.27 12.52
N LEU A 36 -1.01 -9.24 12.78
CA LEU A 36 -1.49 -7.86 12.87
C LEU A 36 -2.07 -7.38 11.53
N ARG A 37 -1.45 -7.71 10.40
CA ARG A 37 -1.97 -7.32 9.08
C ARG A 37 -3.34 -7.93 8.81
N LEU A 38 -3.52 -9.22 9.12
CA LEU A 38 -4.80 -9.90 8.98
C LEU A 38 -5.86 -9.29 9.90
N HIS A 39 -5.54 -9.15 11.18
CA HIS A 39 -6.46 -8.60 12.17
C HIS A 39 -6.89 -7.16 11.86
N LEU A 40 -5.92 -6.29 11.49
CA LEU A 40 -6.21 -4.91 11.15
C LEU A 40 -6.96 -4.77 9.82
N LYS A 41 -6.75 -5.68 8.85
CA LYS A 41 -7.51 -5.70 7.60
C LYS A 41 -8.99 -6.00 7.88
N GLU A 42 -9.27 -6.97 8.74
CA GLU A 42 -10.63 -7.32 9.16
C GLU A 42 -11.29 -6.18 9.94
N PHE A 43 -10.56 -5.59 10.90
CA PHE A 43 -11.13 -4.60 11.82
C PHE A 43 -11.28 -3.20 11.23
N LEU A 44 -10.28 -2.71 10.49
CA LEU A 44 -10.24 -1.33 10.01
C LEU A 44 -10.63 -1.17 8.54
N LYS A 45 -10.94 -2.26 7.82
CA LYS A 45 -11.03 -2.26 6.35
C LYS A 45 -9.84 -1.52 5.72
N LEU A 46 -8.65 -1.69 6.30
CA LEU A 46 -7.43 -1.09 5.77
C LEU A 46 -7.22 -1.67 4.37
N GLU A 47 -7.64 -0.91 3.36
CA GLU A 47 -7.25 -1.16 1.99
C GLU A 47 -5.72 -1.12 1.97
N GLU A 48 -5.12 -2.22 1.52
CA GLU A 48 -3.70 -2.19 1.18
C GLU A 48 -3.54 -1.07 0.17
N LYS A 49 -2.92 0.05 0.58
CA LYS A 49 -2.56 1.09 -0.38
C LYS A 49 -1.86 0.37 -1.51
N PRO A 50 -2.38 0.44 -2.76
CA PRO A 50 -1.75 -0.24 -3.86
C PRO A 50 -0.29 0.18 -3.85
N ARG A 51 0.62 -0.81 -3.90
CA ARG A 51 2.05 -0.51 -4.09
C ARG A 51 2.09 0.40 -5.31
N LYS A 52 2.35 1.69 -5.11
CA LYS A 52 2.54 2.61 -6.23
C LYS A 52 3.78 2.08 -6.93
N TYR A 53 3.58 1.44 -8.07
CA TYR A 53 4.69 1.10 -8.94
C TYR A 53 5.24 2.41 -9.50
N PRO A 54 6.55 2.50 -9.76
CA PRO A 54 7.15 3.67 -10.37
C PRO A 54 6.76 3.75 -11.86
N THR A 55 5.48 3.92 -12.14
CA THR A 55 5.02 4.40 -13.43
C THR A 55 5.32 5.90 -13.53
N VAL A 56 5.57 6.41 -14.73
CA VAL A 56 5.79 7.84 -15.02
C VAL A 56 4.74 8.74 -14.34
N LEU A 57 3.52 8.22 -14.16
CA LEU A 57 2.42 8.85 -13.43
C LEU A 57 2.73 9.23 -11.97
N TRP A 58 3.57 8.47 -11.25
CA TRP A 58 3.95 8.81 -9.87
C TRP A 58 4.88 10.04 -9.83
N LYS A 59 5.78 10.21 -10.82
CA LYS A 59 6.57 11.46 -10.92
C LYS A 59 5.67 12.69 -11.07
N LEU A 60 4.61 12.56 -11.87
CA LEU A 60 3.61 13.63 -12.07
C LEU A 60 2.80 13.94 -10.80
N GLU A 61 2.57 12.95 -9.94
CA GLU A 61 1.92 13.16 -8.64
C GLU A 61 2.81 13.91 -7.65
N MET A 62 4.10 13.53 -7.58
CA MET A 62 5.10 14.14 -6.68
C MET A 62 5.36 15.61 -7.02
N GLU A 63 5.34 15.96 -8.30
CA GLU A 63 5.49 17.33 -8.77
C GLU A 63 4.23 18.20 -8.59
N GLY A 64 3.17 17.68 -7.95
CA GLY A 64 1.90 18.39 -7.75
C GLY A 64 1.09 18.59 -9.04
N ARG A 65 1.51 17.97 -10.15
CA ARG A 65 0.90 18.15 -11.48
C ARG A 65 -0.38 17.34 -11.69
N ILE A 66 -0.70 16.39 -10.80
CA ILE A 66 -1.99 15.66 -10.82
C ILE A 66 -3.19 16.53 -10.37
N LYS A 67 -2.96 17.75 -9.84
CA LYS A 67 -4.03 18.75 -9.67
C LYS A 67 -4.22 19.66 -10.89
N LEU A 68 -3.59 19.40 -12.01
CA LEU A 68 -3.92 20.10 -13.24
C LEU A 68 -5.19 19.48 -13.80
N ARG A 69 -6.34 20.08 -13.45
CA ARG A 69 -7.50 20.04 -14.36
C ARG A 69 -6.93 20.29 -15.75
N SER A 70 -7.20 19.39 -16.72
CA SER A 70 -6.81 19.59 -18.11
C SER A 70 -6.99 21.08 -18.43
N PRO A 71 -5.99 21.79 -18.97
CA PRO A 71 -6.10 23.23 -19.15
C PRO A 71 -7.37 23.49 -19.93
N LYS A 72 -8.44 23.91 -19.23
CA LYS A 72 -9.67 24.34 -19.87
C LYS A 72 -9.29 25.70 -20.42
N ARG A 73 -8.68 25.71 -21.60
CA ARG A 73 -8.47 26.93 -22.35
C ARG A 73 -9.88 27.45 -22.61
N VAL A 74 -10.27 28.43 -21.82
CA VAL A 74 -11.60 29.04 -21.86
C VAL A 74 -11.83 29.44 -23.32
N GLY A 75 -12.83 28.82 -23.97
CA GLY A 75 -13.23 29.16 -25.33
C GLY A 75 -12.72 28.31 -26.50
N LYS A 76 -12.05 27.16 -26.33
CA LYS A 76 -11.78 26.25 -27.48
C LYS A 76 -12.44 24.88 -27.31
N ARG A 77 -13.58 24.68 -27.97
CA ARG A 77 -14.14 23.37 -28.29
C ARG A 77 -13.40 22.86 -29.52
N VAL A 78 -12.53 21.87 -29.38
CA VAL A 78 -11.91 21.22 -30.55
C VAL A 78 -13.02 20.45 -31.26
N ARG A 79 -13.45 20.93 -32.42
CA ARG A 79 -14.32 20.17 -33.33
C ARG A 79 -13.40 19.30 -34.18
N GLY A 80 -13.23 18.05 -33.78
CA GLY A 80 -12.46 17.07 -34.52
C GLY A 80 -12.83 15.69 -34.00
N GLU A 81 -12.93 14.72 -34.92
CA GLU A 81 -13.08 13.32 -34.57
C GLU A 81 -11.73 12.76 -34.11
N TRP A 82 -11.76 11.83 -33.16
CA TRP A 82 -10.55 11.18 -32.69
C TRP A 82 -10.02 10.27 -33.81
N ILE A 83 -8.79 10.52 -34.25
CA ILE A 83 -8.07 9.61 -35.13
C ILE A 83 -7.21 8.72 -34.23
N ILE A 84 -7.51 7.43 -34.23
CA ILE A 84 -6.68 6.41 -33.58
C ILE A 84 -5.68 5.94 -34.65
N GLU A 85 -4.39 6.18 -34.42
CA GLU A 85 -3.34 5.58 -35.25
C GLU A 85 -3.04 4.18 -34.71
N GLU A 86 -3.18 3.17 -35.56
CA GLU A 86 -2.82 1.79 -35.26
C GLU A 86 -1.30 1.61 -35.38
N ILE A 87 -0.69 0.96 -34.38
CA ILE A 87 0.70 0.49 -34.38
C ILE A 87 0.68 -1.02 -34.61
#